data_AF-A0A2V9Q552-F1
#
_entry.id   AF-A0A2V9Q552-F1
#
_cell.length_a   1.000
_cell.length_b   1.000
_cell.length_c   1.000
_cell.angle_alpha   90.00
_cell.angle_beta   90.00
_cell.angle_gamma   90.00
#
_symmetry.space_group_name_H-M   'P 1'
#
loop_
_entity.id
_entity.type
_entity.pdbx_description
1 polymer ?
#
loop_
_entity_poly.entity_id
_entity_poly.type
_entity_poly.pdbx_seq_one_letter_code
_entity_poly.pdbx_strand_id
1 'polypeptide(L)'
;MVNPGYKAGIKQHTKAERLAWAWKGAQKNAVERRLNPMQAVIEARKLSESLGDKLAAKQINRKDVGVYLVFAEQGDLGKLAGTPVLFKSQDPSADSSDLTTVRDHFKHVPIGYLVAVLNRKGKKFIVHARPLRLEDSALRLLESLVTETSKLKDWRVN
;
A
#
# COMPACT_ATOMS: atom_id res chain seq x y z
N MET A 1 -10.55 -30.74 0.95
CA MET A 1 -9.52 -29.87 1.55
C MET A 1 -10.17 -28.62 2.12
N VAL A 2 -10.08 -28.38 3.43
CA VAL A 2 -10.62 -27.16 4.06
C VAL A 2 -9.68 -26.00 3.73
N ASN A 3 -10.19 -24.96 3.07
CA ASN A 3 -9.41 -23.76 2.76
C ASN A 3 -8.79 -23.21 4.06
N PRO A 4 -7.46 -22.99 4.16
CA PRO A 4 -6.82 -22.56 5.40
C PRO A 4 -7.45 -21.29 6.00
N GLY A 5 -8.04 -20.44 5.16
CA GLY A 5 -8.82 -19.30 5.60
C GLY A 5 -10.08 -19.64 6.42
N TYR A 6 -10.74 -20.77 6.13
CA TYR A 6 -11.92 -21.21 6.87
C TYR A 6 -11.59 -21.64 8.31
N LYS A 7 -10.44 -22.26 8.54
CA LYS A 7 -9.97 -22.62 9.91
C LYS A 7 -9.55 -21.39 10.73
N ALA A 8 -9.23 -20.27 10.08
CA ALA A 8 -8.80 -19.02 10.73
C ALA A 8 -9.95 -18.06 11.09
N GLY A 9 -11.21 -18.49 11.03
CA GLY A 9 -12.35 -17.64 11.41
C GLY A 9 -12.70 -16.55 10.39
N ILE A 10 -12.19 -16.62 9.15
CA ILE A 10 -12.40 -15.61 8.08
C ILE A 10 -13.87 -15.22 7.86
N LYS A 11 -14.85 -16.11 8.14
CA LYS A 11 -16.29 -15.78 8.06
C LYS A 11 -16.76 -14.72 9.06
N GLN A 12 -16.11 -14.61 10.22
CA GLN A 12 -16.42 -13.62 11.25
C GLN A 12 -15.85 -12.22 10.89
N HIS A 13 -14.96 -12.17 9.90
CA HIS A 13 -14.29 -10.97 9.46
C HIS A 13 -15.06 -10.23 8.35
N THR A 14 -14.92 -8.91 8.31
CA THR A 14 -15.65 -8.05 7.36
C THR A 14 -15.22 -8.33 5.91
N LYS A 15 -16.06 -7.97 4.92
CA LYS A 15 -15.69 -8.14 3.50
C LYS A 15 -14.36 -7.43 3.17
N ALA A 16 -14.11 -6.26 3.78
CA ALA A 16 -12.86 -5.51 3.65
C ALA A 16 -11.67 -6.28 4.24
N GLU A 17 -11.84 -6.88 5.42
CA GLU A 17 -10.80 -7.71 6.05
C GLU A 17 -10.39 -8.89 5.18
N ARG A 18 -11.36 -9.61 4.65
CA ARG A 18 -11.11 -10.77 3.80
C ARG A 18 -10.38 -10.39 2.50
N LEU A 19 -10.77 -9.28 1.89
CA LEU A 19 -10.14 -8.80 0.66
C LEU A 19 -8.71 -8.31 0.91
N ALA A 20 -8.49 -7.54 1.98
CA ALA A 20 -7.17 -7.06 2.36
C ALA A 20 -6.22 -8.22 2.71
N TRP A 21 -6.71 -9.26 3.39
CA TRP A 21 -5.93 -10.47 3.67
C TRP A 21 -5.58 -11.28 2.43
N ALA A 22 -6.46 -11.35 1.44
CA ALA A 22 -6.14 -11.97 0.15
C ALA A 22 -4.95 -11.25 -0.53
N TRP A 23 -4.80 -9.94 -0.31
CA TRP A 23 -3.70 -9.15 -0.85
C TRP A 23 -2.40 -9.28 -0.06
N LYS A 24 -2.45 -9.68 1.23
CA LYS A 24 -1.26 -9.96 2.06
C LYS A 24 -0.39 -11.09 1.50
N GLY A 25 -0.96 -12.03 0.73
CA GLY A 25 -0.21 -13.10 0.06
C GLY A 25 0.77 -12.62 -1.02
N ALA A 26 0.70 -11.36 -1.45
CA ALA A 26 1.52 -10.82 -2.53
C ALA A 26 3.02 -10.72 -2.18
N GLN A 27 3.39 -10.53 -0.91
CA GLN A 27 4.79 -10.38 -0.50
C GLN A 27 5.61 -11.66 -0.73
N LYS A 28 5.01 -12.84 -0.52
CA LYS A 28 5.70 -14.15 -0.71
C LYS A 28 6.06 -14.46 -2.17
N ASN A 29 5.40 -13.77 -3.11
CA ASN A 29 5.60 -13.93 -4.54
C ASN A 29 6.23 -12.67 -5.15
N ALA A 30 6.81 -11.80 -4.33
CA ALA A 30 7.40 -10.57 -4.82
C ALA A 30 8.65 -10.88 -5.65
N VAL A 31 8.74 -10.22 -6.81
CA VAL A 31 9.92 -10.23 -7.69
C VAL A 31 10.55 -8.84 -7.59
N GLU A 32 11.87 -8.79 -7.45
CA GLU A 32 12.59 -7.52 -7.39
C GLU A 32 12.37 -6.72 -8.69
N ARG A 33 12.02 -5.45 -8.54
CA ARG A 33 11.75 -4.52 -9.64
C ARG A 33 12.37 -3.17 -9.33
N ARG A 34 13.40 -2.83 -10.10
CA ARG A 34 14.18 -1.60 -9.93
C ARG A 34 13.56 -0.44 -10.70
N LEU A 35 12.41 0.03 -10.23
CA LEU A 35 11.69 1.13 -10.86
C LEU A 35 12.36 2.48 -10.57
N ASN A 36 12.33 3.38 -11.54
CA ASN A 36 12.60 4.79 -11.30
C ASN A 36 11.37 5.49 -10.68
N PRO A 37 11.51 6.72 -10.13
CA PRO A 37 10.40 7.42 -9.49
C PRO A 37 9.16 7.58 -10.39
N MET A 38 9.33 7.92 -11.67
CA MET A 38 8.21 8.07 -12.62
C MET A 38 7.44 6.74 -12.80
N GLN A 39 8.15 5.64 -13.00
CA GLN A 39 7.54 4.31 -13.15
C GLN A 39 6.80 3.88 -11.88
N ALA A 40 7.40 4.13 -10.70
CA ALA A 40 6.80 3.78 -9.41
C ALA A 40 5.52 4.60 -9.14
N VAL A 41 5.51 5.88 -9.49
CA VAL A 41 4.32 6.75 -9.38
C VAL A 41 3.19 6.26 -10.29
N ILE A 42 3.49 5.97 -11.57
CA ILE A 42 2.50 5.44 -12.51
C ILE A 42 1.91 4.10 -12.01
N GLU A 43 2.76 3.21 -11.49
CA GLU A 43 2.31 1.95 -10.93
C GLU A 43 1.50 2.14 -9.64
N ALA A 44 1.87 3.05 -8.74
CA ALA A 44 1.10 3.37 -7.55
C ALA A 44 -0.31 3.85 -7.90
N ARG A 45 -0.43 4.75 -8.90
CA ARG A 45 -1.72 5.25 -9.38
C ARG A 45 -2.58 4.13 -9.95
N LYS A 46 -2.04 3.33 -10.87
CA LYS A 46 -2.74 2.16 -11.45
C LYS A 46 -3.16 1.16 -10.37
N LEU A 47 -2.30 0.92 -9.38
CA LEU A 47 -2.59 0.03 -8.27
C LEU A 47 -3.74 0.59 -7.43
N SER A 48 -3.73 1.89 -7.10
CA SER A 48 -4.80 2.54 -6.33
C SER A 48 -6.16 2.42 -7.01
N GLU A 49 -6.24 2.66 -8.33
CA GLU A 49 -7.48 2.51 -9.09
C GLU A 49 -7.95 1.05 -9.16
N SER A 50 -7.05 0.12 -9.47
CA SER A 50 -7.38 -1.30 -9.56
C SER A 50 -7.91 -1.86 -8.23
N LEU A 51 -7.34 -1.43 -7.10
CA LEU A 51 -7.82 -1.85 -5.78
C LEU A 51 -9.15 -1.17 -5.42
N GLY A 52 -9.32 0.10 -5.81
CA GLY A 52 -10.60 0.82 -5.70
C GLY A 52 -11.72 0.12 -6.47
N ASP A 53 -11.47 -0.30 -7.72
CA ASP A 53 -12.40 -1.09 -8.54
C ASP A 53 -12.78 -2.41 -7.86
N LYS A 54 -11.78 -3.12 -7.30
CA LYS A 54 -12.01 -4.38 -6.57
C LYS A 54 -12.86 -4.18 -5.32
N LEU A 55 -12.71 -3.07 -4.61
CA LEU A 55 -13.57 -2.72 -3.48
C LEU A 55 -15.01 -2.43 -3.95
N ALA A 56 -15.16 -1.62 -5.00
CA ALA A 56 -16.47 -1.31 -5.57
C ALA A 56 -17.23 -2.57 -6.01
N ALA A 57 -16.54 -3.51 -6.67
CA ALA A 57 -17.10 -4.81 -7.06
C ALA A 57 -17.58 -5.67 -5.88
N LYS A 58 -17.10 -5.39 -4.66
CA LYS A 58 -17.55 -6.02 -3.41
C LYS A 58 -18.55 -5.18 -2.62
N GLN A 59 -19.07 -4.10 -3.22
CA GLN A 59 -19.96 -3.12 -2.60
C GLN A 59 -19.31 -2.43 -1.37
N ILE A 60 -17.99 -2.20 -1.44
CA ILE A 60 -17.24 -1.43 -0.45
C ILE A 60 -16.87 -0.07 -1.09
N ASN A 61 -16.77 0.98 -0.28
CA ASN A 61 -16.43 2.30 -0.79
C ASN A 61 -15.00 2.30 -1.37
N ARG A 62 -14.82 2.77 -2.60
CA ARG A 62 -13.51 2.90 -3.27
C ARG A 62 -12.51 3.70 -2.43
N LYS A 63 -12.99 4.70 -1.67
CA LYS A 63 -12.18 5.57 -0.82
C LYS A 63 -11.66 4.87 0.44
N ASP A 64 -12.06 3.62 0.69
CA ASP A 64 -11.57 2.83 1.82
C ASP A 64 -10.24 2.11 1.51
N VAL A 65 -9.60 2.39 0.36
CA VAL A 65 -8.21 1.98 0.08
C VAL A 65 -7.30 3.17 -0.19
N GLY A 66 -6.08 3.10 0.33
CA GLY A 66 -4.98 3.99 -0.01
C GLY A 66 -3.72 3.19 -0.35
N VAL A 67 -2.96 3.65 -1.33
CA VAL A 67 -1.65 3.09 -1.69
C VAL A 67 -0.60 4.13 -1.37
N TYR A 68 0.33 3.81 -0.48
CA TYR A 68 1.46 4.68 -0.17
C TYR A 68 2.69 4.21 -0.93
N LEU A 69 3.30 5.07 -1.73
CA LEU A 69 4.61 4.82 -2.34
C LEU A 69 5.70 5.22 -1.34
N VAL A 70 6.63 4.31 -1.08
CA VAL A 70 7.73 4.51 -0.14
C VAL A 70 9.04 4.68 -0.90
N PHE A 71 9.74 5.75 -0.58
CA PHE A 71 11.08 6.06 -1.08
C PHE A 71 12.11 5.89 0.03
N ALA A 72 13.30 5.43 -0.33
CA ALA A 72 14.47 5.43 0.53
C ALA A 72 15.57 6.36 0.00
N GLU A 73 16.49 6.72 0.87
CA GLU A 73 17.65 7.53 0.53
C GLU A 73 18.56 6.78 -0.45
N GLN A 74 19.16 7.51 -1.39
CA GLN A 74 20.10 6.92 -2.33
C GLN A 74 21.36 6.45 -1.58
N GLY A 75 21.68 5.17 -1.68
CA GLY A 75 22.81 4.56 -0.98
C GLY A 75 22.48 3.98 0.40
N ASP A 76 21.29 4.26 0.95
CA ASP A 76 20.81 3.65 2.20
C ASP A 76 19.32 3.29 2.09
N LEU A 77 19.05 2.06 1.66
CA LEU A 77 17.69 1.56 1.48
C LEU A 77 16.95 1.32 2.82
N GLY A 78 17.65 1.38 3.96
CA GLY A 78 17.05 1.28 5.29
C GLY A 78 16.56 2.61 5.84
N LYS A 79 16.88 3.73 5.15
CA LYS A 79 16.52 5.08 5.58
C LYS A 79 15.42 5.65 4.69
N LEU A 80 14.30 6.00 5.33
CA LEU A 80 13.16 6.63 4.66
C LEU A 80 13.53 7.99 4.08
N ALA A 81 13.23 8.21 2.81
CA ALA A 81 13.35 9.51 2.15
C ALA A 81 11.99 10.20 2.12
N GLY A 82 11.84 11.23 2.97
CA GLY A 82 10.60 12.00 3.07
C GLY A 82 9.43 11.22 3.68
N THR A 83 8.21 11.63 3.36
CA THR A 83 6.97 10.98 3.84
C THR A 83 6.44 10.04 2.75
N PRO A 84 5.96 8.82 3.08
CA PRO A 84 5.30 7.96 2.12
C PRO A 84 4.15 8.67 1.41
N VAL A 85 4.12 8.61 0.08
CA VAL A 85 3.22 9.41 -0.74
C VAL A 85 1.93 8.66 -0.99
N LEU A 86 0.79 9.24 -0.60
CA LEU A 86 -0.53 8.61 -0.69
C LEU A 86 -1.17 8.81 -2.08
N PHE A 87 -1.52 7.70 -2.70
CA PHE A 87 -2.33 7.61 -3.92
C PHE A 87 -3.74 7.12 -3.57
N LYS A 88 -4.74 7.94 -3.89
CA LYS A 88 -6.17 7.64 -3.70
C LYS A 88 -6.81 7.28 -5.04
N SER A 89 -7.78 6.36 -5.02
CA SER A 89 -8.63 6.13 -6.20
C SER A 89 -9.54 7.34 -6.44
N GLN A 90 -9.73 7.70 -7.71
CA GLN A 90 -10.50 8.84 -8.20
C GLN A 90 -10.02 10.18 -7.64
N ASP A 91 -8.70 10.36 -7.58
CA ASP A 91 -8.08 11.63 -7.20
C ASP A 91 -8.25 12.67 -8.33
N PRO A 92 -8.99 13.77 -8.12
CA PRO A 92 -9.19 14.78 -9.14
C PRO A 92 -7.91 15.57 -9.48
N SER A 93 -6.88 15.46 -8.64
CA SER A 93 -5.59 16.12 -8.78
C SER A 93 -4.45 15.16 -9.14
N ALA A 94 -4.79 13.98 -9.67
CA ALA A 94 -3.81 12.93 -9.94
C ALA A 94 -2.62 13.42 -10.78
N ASP A 95 -2.85 14.06 -11.93
CA ASP A 95 -1.77 14.43 -12.84
C ASP A 95 -0.79 15.45 -12.22
N SER A 96 -1.30 16.46 -11.52
CA SER A 96 -0.46 17.49 -10.88
C SER A 96 0.28 16.97 -9.64
N SER A 97 -0.39 16.15 -8.82
CA SER A 97 0.21 15.53 -7.64
C SER A 97 1.27 14.48 -8.00
N ASP A 98 1.03 13.71 -9.06
CA ASP A 98 1.95 12.68 -9.56
C ASP A 98 3.23 13.33 -10.10
N LEU A 99 3.11 14.40 -10.91
CA LEU A 99 4.27 15.16 -11.41
C LEU A 99 5.08 15.80 -10.28
N THR A 100 4.40 16.37 -9.28
CA THR A 100 5.06 16.96 -8.10
C THR A 100 5.83 15.89 -7.33
N THR A 101 5.21 14.72 -7.13
CA THR A 101 5.84 13.58 -6.47
C THR A 101 7.12 13.14 -7.18
N VAL A 102 7.08 13.01 -8.51
CA VAL A 102 8.25 12.62 -9.31
C VAL A 102 9.35 13.65 -9.17
N ARG A 103 9.03 14.95 -9.24
CA ARG A 103 10.01 16.03 -9.10
C ARG A 103 10.69 15.98 -7.73
N ASP A 104 9.91 15.88 -6.67
CA ASP A 104 10.40 15.98 -5.29
C ASP A 104 11.19 14.73 -4.85
N HIS A 105 10.95 13.58 -5.51
CA HIS A 105 11.62 12.30 -5.22
C HIS A 105 12.52 11.80 -6.34
N PHE A 106 12.88 12.66 -7.31
CA PHE A 106 13.65 12.25 -8.48
C PHE A 106 15.00 11.59 -8.13
N LYS A 107 15.61 11.99 -7.00
CA LYS A 107 16.89 11.45 -6.53
C LYS A 107 16.76 10.28 -5.55
N HIS A 108 15.54 9.94 -5.13
CA HIS A 108 15.31 8.89 -4.14
C HIS A 108 15.00 7.55 -4.82
N VAL A 109 15.14 6.47 -4.05
CA VAL A 109 14.94 5.10 -4.56
C VAL A 109 13.56 4.59 -4.14
N PRO A 110 12.63 4.30 -5.08
CA PRO A 110 11.40 3.59 -4.75
C PRO A 110 11.73 2.20 -4.18
N ILE A 111 11.23 1.89 -2.98
CA ILE A 111 11.47 0.59 -2.33
C ILE A 111 10.23 -0.31 -2.28
N GLY A 112 9.04 0.26 -2.36
CA GLY A 112 7.81 -0.52 -2.35
C GLY A 112 6.56 0.31 -2.13
N TYR A 113 5.44 -0.40 -2.00
CA TYR A 113 4.14 0.21 -1.71
C TYR A 113 3.57 -0.33 -0.40
N LEU A 114 2.92 0.52 0.38
CA LEU A 114 2.05 0.10 1.48
C LEU A 114 0.60 0.22 1.00
N VAL A 115 -0.13 -0.87 1.04
CA VAL A 115 -1.55 -0.87 0.68
C VAL A 115 -2.36 -0.96 1.97
N ALA A 116 -3.10 0.10 2.27
CA ALA A 116 -3.91 0.22 3.46
C ALA A 116 -5.40 0.16 3.10
N VAL A 117 -6.13 -0.76 3.71
CA VAL A 117 -7.59 -0.86 3.57
C VAL A 117 -8.25 -0.52 4.90
N LEU A 118 -9.16 0.46 4.90
CA LEU A 118 -9.95 0.83 6.07
C LEU A 118 -11.08 -0.18 6.29
N ASN A 119 -11.04 -0.89 7.42
CA ASN A 119 -12.21 -1.61 7.90
C ASN A 119 -13.08 -0.71 8.77
N ARG A 120 -14.09 -0.07 8.16
CA ARG A 120 -15.00 0.86 8.88
C ARG A 120 -15.69 0.25 10.10
N LYS A 121 -16.09 -1.03 10.03
CA LYS A 121 -16.77 -1.70 11.17
C LYS A 121 -15.81 -1.96 12.34
N GLY A 122 -14.56 -2.30 12.02
CA GLY A 122 -13.53 -2.57 13.02
C GLY A 122 -12.71 -1.35 13.43
N LYS A 123 -12.99 -0.17 12.85
CA LYS A 123 -12.23 1.09 13.03
C LYS A 123 -10.71 0.87 13.06
N LYS A 124 -10.22 0.14 12.06
CA LYS A 124 -8.80 -0.22 11.95
C LYS A 124 -8.37 -0.31 10.50
N PHE A 125 -7.08 -0.11 10.29
CA PHE A 125 -6.43 -0.37 9.02
C PHE A 125 -5.89 -1.79 8.93
N ILE A 126 -5.90 -2.29 7.70
CA ILE A 126 -5.24 -3.53 7.35
C ILE A 126 -4.23 -3.17 6.28
N VAL A 127 -2.97 -3.16 6.70
CA VAL A 127 -1.85 -2.70 5.88
C VAL A 127 -1.02 -3.90 5.46
N HIS A 128 -0.55 -3.89 4.22
CA HIS A 128 0.45 -4.84 3.74
C HIS A 128 1.45 -4.13 2.84
N ALA A 129 2.69 -4.63 2.84
CA ALA A 129 3.72 -4.16 1.93
C ALA A 129 3.67 -4.94 0.60
N ARG A 130 4.02 -4.24 -0.48
CA ARG A 130 4.36 -4.81 -1.78
C ARG A 130 5.76 -4.31 -2.13
N PRO A 131 6.80 -5.08 -1.82
CA PRO A 131 8.17 -4.62 -2.04
C PRO A 131 8.48 -4.54 -3.54
N LEU A 132 9.25 -3.52 -3.90
CA LEU A 132 9.95 -3.39 -5.18
C LEU A 132 11.41 -3.83 -5.03
N ARG A 133 12.01 -3.50 -3.87
CA ARG A 133 13.35 -3.88 -3.44
C ARG A 133 13.26 -5.05 -2.47
N LEU A 134 14.09 -6.07 -2.70
CA LEU A 134 14.12 -7.28 -1.88
C LEU A 134 15.33 -7.32 -0.95
N GLU A 135 16.17 -6.28 -0.97
CA GLU A 135 17.25 -6.09 -0.02
C GLU A 135 16.71 -6.00 1.41
N ASP A 136 17.36 -6.68 2.36
CA ASP A 136 16.90 -6.81 3.75
C ASP A 136 16.62 -5.47 4.42
N SER A 137 17.42 -4.45 4.16
CA SER A 137 17.25 -3.11 4.74
C SER A 137 15.96 -2.43 4.23
N ALA A 138 15.65 -2.56 2.94
CA ALA A 138 14.40 -2.08 2.36
C ALA A 138 13.18 -2.83 2.91
N LEU A 139 13.29 -4.15 3.04
CA LEU A 139 12.21 -4.99 3.59
C LEU A 139 11.92 -4.64 5.04
N ARG A 140 12.96 -4.48 5.87
CA ARG A 140 12.80 -4.08 7.28
C ARG A 140 12.14 -2.70 7.40
N LEU A 141 12.51 -1.74 6.55
CA LEU A 141 11.88 -0.43 6.53
C LEU A 141 10.40 -0.51 6.11
N LEU A 142 10.06 -1.31 5.10
CA LEU A 142 8.67 -1.52 4.73
C LEU A 142 7.87 -2.18 5.86
N GLU A 143 8.44 -3.17 6.56
CA GLU A 143 7.79 -3.87 7.66
C GLU A 143 7.56 -2.97 8.88
N SER A 144 8.52 -2.09 9.21
CA SER A 144 8.33 -1.11 10.28
C SER A 144 7.17 -0.16 9.94
N LEU A 145 7.11 0.34 8.70
CA LEU A 145 6.04 1.22 8.24
C LEU A 145 4.66 0.52 8.18
N VAL A 146 4.60 -0.75 7.79
CA VAL A 146 3.36 -1.56 7.89
C VAL A 146 2.88 -1.61 9.34
N THR A 147 3.80 -1.84 10.29
CA THR A 147 3.48 -1.94 11.72
C THR A 147 2.97 -0.62 12.27
N GLU A 148 3.62 0.50 11.92
CA GLU A 148 3.21 1.84 12.34
C GLU A 148 1.86 2.24 11.75
N THR A 149 1.68 2.07 10.44
CA THR A 149 0.44 2.43 9.74
C THR A 149 -0.75 1.59 10.24
N SER A 150 -0.51 0.33 10.61
CA SER A 150 -1.56 -0.55 11.16
C SER A 150 -2.05 -0.14 12.55
N LYS A 151 -1.27 0.66 13.30
CA LYS A 151 -1.66 1.18 14.62
C LYS A 151 -2.62 2.38 14.52
N LEU A 152 -2.77 2.98 13.34
CA LEU A 152 -3.70 4.09 13.12
C LEU A 152 -5.16 3.59 13.26
N LYS A 153 -5.96 4.31 14.04
CA LYS A 153 -7.36 3.93 14.35
C LYS A 153 -8.39 4.58 13.43
N ASP A 154 -8.10 5.75 12.86
CA ASP A 154 -8.96 6.41 11.88
C ASP A 154 -8.14 7.49 11.16
N TRP A 155 -8.19 7.53 9.83
CA TRP A 155 -7.56 8.60 9.03
C TRP A 155 -8.46 9.81 8.85
N ARG A 156 -9.68 9.77 9.40
CA ARG A 156 -10.58 10.92 9.46
C ARG A 156 -10.23 11.91 10.57
N VAL A 157 -8.97 11.97 10.98
CA VAL A 157 -8.45 13.14 11.67
C VAL A 157 -7.91 14.05 10.57
N ASN A 158 -8.76 15.02 10.22
CA ASN A 158 -8.71 16.03 9.15
C ASN A 158 -9.36 15.62 7.82
#